data_AF-A0A835XYN2-F1
#
_entry.id   AF-A0A835XYN2-F1
#
_cell.length_a   1.000
_cell.length_b   1.000
_cell.length_c   1.000
_cell.angle_alpha   90.00
_cell.angle_beta   90.00
_cell.angle_gamma   90.00
#
_symmetry.space_group_name_H-M   'P 1'
#
loop_
_entity.id
_entity.type
_entity.pdbx_description
1 polymer ?
#
loop_
_entity_poly.entity_id
_entity_poly.type
_entity_poly.pdbx_seq_one_letter_code
_entity_poly.pdbx_strand_id
1 'polypeptide(L)'
;MQVARAFTAVRPVRSVAAPATQRMVVVQAKPTKLADFAGLSDAELVNKANDLKRELTSTKWLQRTRGVSEFKPGENQPQPDPEKVPKGNLNKHLRRQIAQCLTLVRQRQMAEGIDRRTARKIEKRAALANGILQKGAKAKVLAK
;
A
#
# COMPACT_ATOMS: atom_id res chain seq x y z
N MET A 1 10.11 -8.55 -71.88
CA MET A 1 8.78 -8.81 -71.30
C MET A 1 8.94 -9.33 -69.89
N GLN A 2 7.97 -9.04 -69.02
CA GLN A 2 7.78 -9.44 -67.61
C GLN A 2 8.32 -8.47 -66.54
N VAL A 3 7.49 -7.52 -66.09
CA VAL A 3 6.40 -7.48 -65.06
C VAL A 3 6.95 -6.98 -63.71
N ALA A 4 6.75 -5.68 -63.46
CA ALA A 4 6.89 -5.05 -62.15
C ALA A 4 5.81 -5.61 -61.18
N ARG A 5 6.23 -6.16 -60.04
CA ARG A 5 5.32 -6.57 -58.97
C ARG A 5 4.97 -5.36 -58.10
N ALA A 6 3.76 -4.84 -58.29
CA ALA A 6 3.16 -3.88 -57.37
C ALA A 6 2.68 -4.61 -56.11
N PHE A 7 3.19 -4.22 -54.94
CA PHE A 7 2.65 -4.63 -53.65
C PHE A 7 1.48 -3.72 -53.29
N THR A 8 0.28 -4.28 -53.26
CA THR A 8 -0.95 -3.62 -52.82
C THR A 8 -0.97 -3.51 -51.29
N ALA A 9 -1.11 -2.28 -50.79
CA ALA A 9 -1.29 -2.00 -49.37
C ALA A 9 -2.73 -2.31 -48.94
N VAL A 10 -2.92 -3.34 -48.12
CA VAL A 10 -4.21 -3.64 -47.47
C VAL A 10 -4.24 -2.93 -46.12
N ARG A 11 -5.07 -1.89 -45.98
CA ARG A 11 -5.38 -1.27 -44.68
C ARG A 11 -6.49 -2.10 -44.00
N PRO A 12 -6.31 -2.56 -42.74
CA PRO A 12 -7.44 -3.11 -41.99
C PRO A 12 -8.35 -1.98 -41.49
N VAL A 13 -9.63 -2.08 -41.84
CA VAL A 13 -10.72 -1.25 -41.35
C VAL A 13 -10.89 -1.49 -39.85
N ARG A 14 -10.80 -0.42 -39.04
CA ARG A 14 -11.07 -0.48 -37.60
C ARG A 14 -12.57 -0.72 -37.37
N SER A 15 -12.92 -1.84 -36.75
CA SER A 15 -14.27 -2.10 -36.25
C SER A 15 -14.57 -1.17 -35.07
N VAL A 16 -15.71 -0.46 -35.16
CA VAL A 16 -16.23 0.39 -34.08
C VAL A 16 -16.79 -0.53 -33.00
N ALA A 17 -16.07 -0.66 -31.89
CA ALA A 17 -16.52 -1.44 -30.74
C ALA A 17 -17.64 -0.69 -29.99
N ALA A 18 -18.80 -1.34 -29.84
CA ALA A 18 -19.92 -0.84 -29.04
C ALA A 18 -19.55 -0.82 -27.54
N PRO A 19 -20.07 0.14 -26.74
CA PRO A 19 -19.77 0.23 -25.32
C PRO A 19 -20.41 -0.93 -24.54
N ALA A 20 -19.58 -1.81 -23.99
CA ALA A 20 -20.01 -2.91 -23.14
C ALA A 20 -20.66 -2.37 -21.85
N THR A 21 -21.91 -2.76 -21.61
CA THR A 21 -22.66 -2.44 -20.40
C THR A 21 -21.99 -3.08 -19.19
N GLN A 22 -21.37 -2.27 -18.33
CA GLN A 22 -20.69 -2.76 -17.13
C GLN A 22 -21.73 -3.09 -16.05
N ARG A 23 -21.98 -4.37 -15.82
CA ARG A 23 -22.73 -4.85 -14.65
C ARG A 23 -21.90 -4.58 -13.40
N MET A 24 -22.33 -3.62 -12.57
CA MET A 24 -21.70 -3.31 -11.29
C MET A 24 -22.00 -4.42 -10.27
N VAL A 25 -20.99 -5.25 -10.00
CA VAL A 25 -20.99 -6.16 -8.84
C VAL A 25 -20.37 -5.39 -7.66
N VAL A 26 -21.17 -5.11 -6.63
CA VAL A 26 -20.70 -4.52 -5.37
C VAL A 26 -20.07 -5.62 -4.53
N VAL A 27 -18.80 -5.91 -4.79
CA VAL A 27 -17.95 -6.62 -3.83
C VAL A 27 -17.65 -5.62 -2.71
N GLN A 28 -17.74 -6.02 -1.43
CA GLN A 28 -17.12 -5.27 -0.32
C GLN A 28 -15.60 -5.24 -0.56
N ALA A 29 -15.17 -4.34 -1.43
CA ALA A 29 -13.78 -4.14 -1.76
C ALA A 29 -13.15 -3.37 -0.60
N LYS A 30 -12.05 -3.91 -0.07
CA LYS A 30 -11.16 -3.12 0.79
C LYS A 30 -10.89 -1.80 0.06
N PRO A 31 -10.94 -0.65 0.75
CA PRO A 31 -10.73 0.66 0.12
C PRO A 31 -9.36 0.64 -0.57
N THR A 32 -9.35 0.77 -1.88
CA THR A 32 -8.14 0.61 -2.73
C THR A 32 -7.82 1.89 -3.49
N LYS A 33 -8.79 2.78 -3.62
CA LYS A 33 -8.66 4.07 -4.30
C LYS A 33 -8.48 5.18 -3.28
N LEU A 34 -7.84 6.27 -3.71
CA LEU A 34 -7.69 7.47 -2.90
C LEU A 34 -9.05 8.04 -2.46
N ALA A 35 -10.04 8.00 -3.36
CA ALA A 35 -11.39 8.49 -3.10
C ALA A 35 -12.05 7.81 -1.89
N ASP A 36 -11.73 6.53 -1.65
CA ASP A 36 -12.32 5.75 -0.55
C ASP A 36 -11.88 6.28 0.82
N PHE A 37 -10.77 7.03 0.88
CA PHE A 37 -10.24 7.63 2.11
C PHE A 37 -10.55 9.13 2.21
N ALA A 38 -11.13 9.75 1.17
CA ALA A 38 -11.36 11.20 1.13
C ALA A 38 -12.39 11.68 2.15
N GLY A 39 -13.31 10.80 2.58
CA GLY A 39 -14.32 11.11 3.59
C GLY A 39 -13.84 11.04 5.04
N LEU A 40 -12.62 10.53 5.30
CA LEU A 40 -12.08 10.42 6.65
C LEU A 40 -11.52 11.76 7.14
N SER A 41 -11.61 12.03 8.43
CA SER A 41 -10.93 13.20 9.04
C SER A 41 -9.41 13.02 9.08
N ASP A 42 -8.66 14.10 9.31
CA ASP A 42 -7.19 14.02 9.38
C ASP A 42 -6.70 13.10 10.51
N ALA A 43 -7.37 13.16 11.67
CA ALA A 43 -7.07 12.28 12.79
C ALA A 43 -7.35 10.82 12.42
N GLU A 44 -8.47 10.55 11.74
CA GLU A 44 -8.81 9.20 11.28
C GLU A 44 -7.84 8.68 10.22
N LEU A 45 -7.40 9.52 9.27
CA LEU A 45 -6.40 9.14 8.28
C LEU A 45 -5.08 8.73 8.92
N VAL A 46 -4.64 9.47 9.94
CA VAL A 46 -3.40 9.16 10.68
C VAL A 46 -3.57 7.87 11.49
N ASN A 47 -4.69 7.69 12.18
CA ASN A 47 -4.99 6.46 12.93
C ASN A 47 -5.04 5.25 12.00
N LYS A 48 -5.75 5.37 10.88
CA LYS A 48 -5.84 4.32 9.87
C LYS A 48 -4.47 3.96 9.29
N ALA A 49 -3.62 4.95 9.02
CA ALA A 49 -2.26 4.72 8.57
C ALA A 49 -1.41 3.97 9.62
N ASN A 50 -1.62 4.22 10.90
CA ASN A 50 -0.92 3.51 11.98
C ASN A 50 -1.42 2.06 12.12
N ASP A 51 -2.73 1.83 12.01
CA ASP A 51 -3.28 0.47 12.01
C ASP A 51 -2.77 -0.35 10.84
N LEU A 52 -2.76 0.24 9.64
CA LEU A 52 -2.20 -0.42 8.44
C LEU A 52 -0.70 -0.70 8.57
N LYS A 53 0.07 0.15 9.28
CA LYS A 53 1.48 -0.14 9.59
C LYS A 53 1.61 -1.33 10.54
N ARG A 54 0.76 -1.44 11.57
CA ARG A 54 0.73 -2.59 12.49
C ARG A 54 0.36 -3.87 11.75
N GLU A 55 -0.65 -3.82 10.88
CA GLU A 55 -1.03 -4.94 10.01
C GLU A 55 0.12 -5.33 9.08
N LEU A 56 0.82 -4.37 8.47
CA LEU A 56 2.00 -4.67 7.63
C LEU A 56 3.12 -5.35 8.44
N THR A 57 3.29 -5.02 9.72
CA THR A 57 4.26 -5.72 10.57
C THR A 57 3.83 -7.13 10.92
N SER A 58 2.55 -7.36 11.20
CA SER A 58 2.02 -8.70 11.49
C SER A 58 2.05 -9.61 10.25
N THR A 59 1.70 -9.09 9.07
CA THR A 59 1.78 -9.87 7.82
C THR A 59 3.21 -10.26 7.50
N LYS A 60 4.17 -9.35 7.69
CA LYS A 60 5.60 -9.65 7.53
C LYS A 60 6.09 -10.67 8.54
N TRP A 61 5.61 -10.62 9.78
CA TRP A 61 5.92 -11.62 10.80
C TRP A 61 5.45 -12.99 10.36
N LEU A 62 4.15 -13.13 10.03
CA LEU A 62 3.55 -14.38 9.57
C LEU A 62 4.21 -14.93 8.30
N GLN A 63 4.65 -14.07 7.39
CA GLN A 63 5.41 -14.51 6.21
C GLN A 63 6.79 -15.08 6.57
N ARG A 64 7.48 -14.49 7.56
CA ARG A 64 8.77 -15.00 8.04
C ARG A 64 8.63 -16.30 8.82
N THR A 65 7.59 -16.39 9.64
CA THR A 65 7.29 -17.59 10.43
C THR A 65 6.49 -18.64 9.68
N ARG A 66 6.25 -18.43 8.37
CA ARG A 66 5.46 -19.32 7.50
C ARG A 66 4.11 -19.71 8.10
N GLY A 67 3.41 -18.75 8.72
CA GLY A 67 2.08 -18.94 9.28
C GLY A 67 2.06 -19.42 10.72
N VAL A 68 3.23 -19.62 11.35
CA VAL A 68 3.32 -19.97 12.77
C VAL A 68 3.14 -18.71 13.62
N SER A 69 2.04 -18.65 14.38
CA SER A 69 1.76 -17.56 15.33
C SER A 69 2.49 -17.71 16.66
N GLU A 70 2.76 -18.95 17.08
CA GLU A 70 3.40 -19.29 18.36
C GLU A 70 4.50 -20.32 18.14
N PHE A 71 5.71 -20.01 18.59
CA PHE A 71 6.84 -20.95 18.56
C PHE A 71 6.90 -21.66 19.92
N LYS A 72 6.47 -22.92 19.98
CA LYS A 72 6.70 -23.75 21.16
C LYS A 72 8.13 -24.31 21.12
N PRO A 73 8.94 -24.12 22.17
CA PRO A 73 10.30 -24.67 22.19
C PRO A 73 10.25 -26.21 22.16
N GLY A 74 10.96 -26.82 21.20
CA GLY A 74 11.07 -28.28 21.06
C GLY A 74 10.13 -28.93 20.05
N GLU A 75 9.22 -28.19 19.41
CA GLU A 75 8.31 -28.73 18.40
C GLU A 75 8.91 -28.55 16.98
N ASN A 76 8.92 -29.62 16.18
CA ASN A 76 9.30 -29.54 14.77
C ASN A 76 8.36 -28.57 14.06
N GLN A 77 8.92 -27.65 13.26
CA GLN A 77 8.12 -26.66 12.53
C GLN A 77 6.99 -27.37 11.77
N PRO A 78 5.71 -27.11 12.07
CA PRO A 78 4.62 -27.73 11.34
C PRO A 78 4.74 -27.35 9.86
N GLN A 79 4.42 -28.30 8.99
CA GLN A 79 4.46 -28.08 7.55
C GLN A 79 3.56 -26.87 7.21
N PRO A 80 4.08 -25.85 6.50
CA PRO A 80 3.38 -24.59 6.39
C PRO A 80 2.13 -24.74 5.53
N ASP A 81 0.95 -24.56 6.15
CA ASP A 81 -0.32 -24.52 5.43
C ASP A 81 -0.32 -23.30 4.47
N PRO A 82 -0.42 -23.50 3.15
CA PRO A 82 -0.31 -22.42 2.17
C PRO A 82 -1.44 -21.38 2.30
N GLU A 83 -2.54 -21.74 2.94
CA GLU A 83 -3.68 -20.84 3.19
C GLU A 83 -3.44 -19.89 4.38
N LYS A 84 -2.64 -20.30 5.37
CA LYS A 84 -2.34 -19.50 6.57
C LYS A 84 -1.24 -18.46 6.32
N VAL A 85 -0.42 -18.64 5.28
CA VAL A 85 0.67 -17.71 4.95
C VAL A 85 0.12 -16.53 4.13
N PRO A 86 0.22 -15.28 4.64
CA PRO A 86 -0.24 -14.13 3.89
C PRO A 86 0.52 -13.97 2.58
N LYS A 87 -0.20 -13.81 1.46
CA LYS A 87 0.40 -13.64 0.13
C LYS A 87 1.25 -12.37 0.06
N GLY A 88 2.34 -12.40 -0.70
CA GLY A 88 3.24 -11.25 -0.89
C GLY A 88 2.54 -9.98 -1.41
N ASN A 89 1.49 -10.14 -2.23
CA ASN A 89 0.70 -9.03 -2.78
C ASN A 89 0.00 -8.20 -1.69
N LEU A 90 -0.31 -8.80 -0.54
CA LEU A 90 -0.95 -8.09 0.57
C LEU A 90 -0.05 -6.97 1.10
N ASN A 91 1.25 -7.20 1.22
CA ASN A 91 2.19 -6.18 1.65
C ASN A 91 2.24 -4.99 0.69
N LYS A 92 2.14 -5.25 -0.61
CA LYS A 92 2.10 -4.21 -1.64
C LYS A 92 0.84 -3.35 -1.50
N HIS A 93 -0.30 -3.99 -1.25
CA HIS A 93 -1.57 -3.28 -1.03
C HIS A 93 -1.56 -2.46 0.25
N LEU A 94 -1.11 -3.02 1.37
CA LEU A 94 -1.00 -2.30 2.65
C LEU A 94 -0.09 -1.08 2.52
N ARG A 95 1.08 -1.20 1.88
CA ARG A 95 1.98 -0.06 1.62
C ARG A 95 1.30 1.01 0.76
N ARG A 96 0.54 0.62 -0.25
CA ARG A 96 -0.21 1.55 -1.10
C ARG A 96 -1.27 2.30 -0.30
N GLN A 97 -2.05 1.62 0.53
CA GLN A 97 -3.08 2.24 1.37
C GLN A 97 -2.48 3.20 2.40
N ILE A 98 -1.35 2.83 3.03
CA ILE A 98 -0.60 3.73 3.93
C ILE A 98 -0.19 5.01 3.19
N ALA A 99 0.38 4.87 1.99
CA ALA A 99 0.78 6.01 1.18
C ALA A 99 -0.41 6.89 0.80
N GLN A 100 -1.56 6.30 0.44
CA GLN A 100 -2.78 7.02 0.11
C GLN A 100 -3.29 7.87 1.28
N CYS A 101 -3.34 7.30 2.49
CA CYS A 101 -3.77 8.04 3.68
C CYS A 101 -2.84 9.23 3.97
N LEU A 102 -1.52 9.01 3.94
CA LEU A 102 -0.54 10.06 4.22
C LEU A 102 -0.50 11.15 3.14
N THR A 103 -0.73 10.78 1.87
CA THR A 103 -0.85 11.76 0.78
C THR A 103 -2.03 12.69 0.98
N LEU A 104 -3.20 12.16 1.39
CA LEU A 104 -4.38 12.99 1.66
C LEU A 104 -4.14 13.95 2.82
N VAL A 105 -3.54 13.47 3.92
CA VAL A 105 -3.15 14.33 5.05
C VAL A 105 -2.22 15.45 4.57
N ARG A 106 -1.23 15.13 3.73
CA ARG A 106 -0.30 16.15 3.23
C ARG A 106 -0.99 17.15 2.30
N GLN A 107 -1.92 16.70 1.45
CA GLN A 107 -2.70 17.58 0.58
C GLN A 107 -3.55 18.57 1.38
N ARG A 108 -4.16 18.11 2.48
CA ARG A 108 -4.96 18.97 3.37
C ARG A 108 -4.10 19.98 4.12
N GLN A 109 -2.96 19.55 4.67
CA GLN A 109 -1.98 20.47 5.26
C GLN A 109 -1.47 21.52 4.25
N MET A 110 -1.31 21.15 2.97
CA MET A 110 -0.94 22.12 1.94
C MET A 110 -2.07 23.11 1.65
N ALA A 111 -3.32 22.67 1.67
CA ALA A 111 -4.48 23.54 1.53
C ALA A 111 -4.61 24.52 2.72
N GLU A 112 -4.19 24.10 3.92
CA GLU A 112 -4.11 24.94 5.12
C GLU A 112 -2.88 25.87 5.15
N GLY A 113 -2.02 25.83 4.13
CA GLY A 113 -0.80 26.66 4.06
C GLY A 113 0.35 26.18 4.96
N ILE A 114 0.31 24.94 5.45
CA ILE A 114 1.35 24.37 6.31
C ILE A 114 2.55 23.94 5.46
N ASP A 115 3.66 24.67 5.63
CA ASP A 115 4.94 24.33 5.02
C ASP A 115 5.46 22.93 5.42
N ARG A 116 6.33 22.36 4.59
CA ARG A 116 6.96 21.06 4.82
C ARG A 116 7.74 21.02 6.13
N ARG A 117 8.40 22.13 6.52
CA ARG A 117 9.22 22.17 7.74
C ARG A 117 8.36 22.14 8.99
N THR A 118 7.22 22.84 8.97
CA THR A 118 6.25 22.85 10.08
C THR A 118 5.54 21.51 10.19
N ALA A 119 5.10 20.93 9.07
CA ALA A 119 4.52 19.58 9.03
C ALA A 119 5.43 18.53 9.68
N ARG A 120 6.72 18.49 9.31
CA ARG A 120 7.70 17.58 9.92
C ARG A 120 7.88 17.79 11.43
N LYS A 121 7.81 19.03 11.91
CA LYS A 121 7.90 19.32 13.36
C LYS A 121 6.67 18.80 14.09
N ILE A 122 5.48 18.98 13.51
CA ILE A 122 4.21 18.46 14.06
C ILE A 122 4.24 16.94 14.12
N GLU A 123 4.60 16.29 13.01
CA GLU A 123 4.74 14.82 12.94
C GLU A 123 5.75 14.28 13.96
N LYS A 124 6.92 14.93 14.09
CA LYS A 124 7.93 14.52 15.07
C LYS A 124 7.42 14.66 16.51
N ARG A 125 6.70 15.74 16.83
CA ARG A 125 6.08 15.94 18.15
C ARG A 125 5.02 14.88 18.43
N ALA A 126 4.15 14.59 17.46
CA ALA A 126 3.15 13.54 17.59
C ALA A 126 3.78 12.15 17.77
N ALA A 127 4.84 11.84 17.04
CA ALA A 127 5.56 10.57 17.17
C ALA A 127 6.28 10.42 18.53
N LEU A 128 6.78 11.52 19.11
CA LEU A 128 7.33 11.53 20.47
C LEU A 128 6.23 11.33 21.52
N ALA A 129 5.09 12.00 21.37
CA ALA A 129 3.95 11.86 22.28
C ALA A 129 3.39 10.43 22.28
N ASN A 130 3.34 9.79 21.11
CA ASN A 130 2.87 8.42 20.95
C ASN A 130 3.92 7.36 21.34
N GLY A 131 5.11 7.75 21.83
CA GLY A 131 6.18 6.83 22.21
C GLY A 131 6.81 6.05 21.05
N ILE A 132 6.52 6.43 19.79
CA ILE A 132 7.07 5.79 18.58
C ILE A 132 8.54 6.15 18.41
N LEU A 133 8.92 7.37 18.79
CA LEU A 133 10.31 7.82 18.82
C LEU A 133 10.79 7.91 20.27
N GLN A 134 11.90 7.23 20.59
CA GLN A 134 12.61 7.46 21.84
C GLN A 134 13.40 8.77 21.75
N LYS A 135 13.20 9.67 22.72
CA LYS A 135 13.93 10.93 22.82
C LYS A 135 15.41 10.61 23.09
N GLY A 136 16.27 10.80 22.09
CA GLY A 136 17.72 10.64 22.24
C GLY A 136 18.32 9.35 21.68
N ALA A 137 17.60 8.58 20.84
CA ALA A 137 18.17 7.45 20.13
C ALA A 137 19.33 7.91 19.21
N LYS A 138 20.57 7.83 19.69
CA LYS A 138 21.77 7.95 18.85
C LYS A 138 21.76 6.77 17.89
N ALA A 139 21.95 7.03 16.60
CA ALA A 139 22.19 5.98 15.62
C ALA A 139 23.39 5.15 16.11
N LYS A 140 23.15 3.89 16.49
CA LYS A 140 24.23 2.98 16.88
C LYS A 140 25.00 2.72 15.58
N VAL A 141 26.10 3.46 15.38
CA VAL A 141 27.04 3.17 14.30
C VAL A 141 27.59 1.78 14.62
N LEU A 142 27.09 0.77 13.90
CA LEU A 142 27.71 -0.54 13.85
C LEU A 142 29.04 -0.35 13.13
N ALA A 143 30.09 -0.09 13.92
CA ALA A 143 31.45 -0.23 13.44
C ALA A 143 31.62 -1.67 12.95
N LYS A 144 32.06 -1.82 11.70
CA LYS A 144 32.49 -3.09 11.13
C LYS A 144 33.84 -3.48 11.71
#